data_AF-A0AAD5YWQ0-F1
#
_entry.id   AF-A0AAD5YWQ0-F1
#
_cell.length_a   1.000
_cell.length_b   1.000
_cell.length_c   1.000
_cell.angle_alpha   90.00
_cell.angle_beta   90.00
_cell.angle_gamma   90.00
#
_symmetry.space_group_name_H-M   'P 1'
#
loop_
_entity.id
_entity.type
_entity.pdbx_description
1 polymer ?
#
loop_
_entity_poly.entity_id
_entity_poly.type
_entity_poly.pdbx_seq_one_letter_code
_entity_poly.pdbx_strand_id
1 'polypeptide(L)'
;MSDDAPSTEPQRSGTLNYNVRWMTNSFSNRSKVESLLGPEHSAGNISRHDYDAAINFLPGFHRFYALFLSSAAMSAVYILKKPSWSRLRTLGVAGGIGIGSIAVGNGLTLKSHLDFVRSLDNPGGFSRALDRIQKQSNLALPSSPVIVHRYKIEEELHGNTVDHQEFVQPEITAEPVTQSTIQTPSASSETRPKSQWDQIRAANAAKTTSSSWDALRQRHEKPRVQNSGTCTGQATNDQQVDDRAAEQAKFDALLEKERNLSSQDLRE
;
A
#
# COMPACT_ATOMS: atom_id res chain seq x y z
N MET A 1 53.40 -10.41 -27.95
CA MET A 1 52.79 -9.94 -26.70
C MET A 1 51.61 -9.10 -27.12
N SER A 2 50.43 -9.71 -27.17
CA SER A 2 49.19 -9.02 -27.53
C SER A 2 48.57 -8.53 -26.24
N ASP A 3 48.42 -7.22 -26.12
CA ASP A 3 47.72 -6.58 -25.02
C ASP A 3 46.20 -6.83 -25.20
N ASP A 4 45.69 -7.87 -24.56
CA ASP A 4 44.25 -8.04 -24.37
C ASP A 4 43.77 -6.93 -23.42
N ALA A 5 43.22 -5.86 -23.99
CA ALA A 5 42.54 -4.84 -23.21
C ALA A 5 41.32 -5.47 -22.51
N PRO A 6 41.15 -5.28 -21.19
CA PRO A 6 40.00 -5.82 -20.48
C PRO A 6 38.72 -5.24 -21.06
N SER A 7 37.89 -6.12 -21.65
CA SER A 7 36.59 -5.76 -22.19
C SER A 7 35.73 -5.20 -21.06
N THR A 8 35.48 -3.89 -21.08
CA THR A 8 34.63 -3.25 -20.07
C THR A 8 33.19 -3.56 -20.42
N GLU A 9 32.59 -4.55 -19.75
CA GLU A 9 31.18 -4.84 -19.93
C GLU A 9 30.32 -3.63 -19.53
N PRO A 10 29.26 -3.32 -20.30
CA PRO A 10 28.39 -2.19 -20.00
C PRO A 10 27.65 -2.43 -18.69
N GLN A 11 28.07 -1.72 -17.62
CA GLN A 11 27.40 -1.77 -16.32
C GLN A 11 25.91 -1.43 -16.47
N ARG A 12 25.03 -2.39 -16.16
CA ARG A 12 23.59 -2.16 -16.12
C ARG A 12 23.29 -1.17 -14.99
N SER A 13 22.56 -0.10 -15.31
CA SER A 13 22.14 0.90 -14.33
C SER A 13 20.63 0.87 -14.15
N GLY A 14 20.19 0.90 -12.90
CA GLY A 14 18.79 0.99 -12.51
C GLY A 14 18.42 2.42 -12.15
N THR A 15 17.12 2.72 -12.18
CA THR A 15 16.59 4.03 -11.79
C THR A 15 15.40 3.85 -10.85
N LEU A 16 15.46 4.48 -9.68
CA LEU A 16 14.38 4.58 -8.71
C LEU A 16 13.67 5.93 -8.91
N ASN A 17 12.37 5.86 -9.24
CA ASN A 17 11.51 7.03 -9.38
C ASN A 17 10.72 7.22 -8.08
N TYR A 18 11.12 8.20 -7.28
CA TYR A 18 10.56 8.43 -5.94
C TYR A 18 9.70 9.70 -5.92
N ASN A 19 8.37 9.55 -5.91
CA ASN A 19 7.42 10.66 -5.85
C ASN A 19 7.14 11.06 -4.39
N VAL A 20 7.69 12.18 -3.96
CA VAL A 20 7.64 12.63 -2.55
C VAL A 20 6.20 12.78 -2.03
N ARG A 21 5.30 13.39 -2.82
CA ARG A 21 3.91 13.64 -2.41
C ARG A 21 3.09 12.36 -2.36
N TRP A 22 3.32 11.44 -3.29
CA TRP A 22 2.68 10.13 -3.22
C TRP A 22 3.15 9.37 -1.98
N MET A 23 4.46 9.37 -1.70
CA MET A 23 5.01 8.67 -0.53
C MET A 23 4.40 9.20 0.78
N THR A 24 4.36 10.51 0.99
CA THR A 24 3.81 11.09 2.24
C THR A 24 2.31 10.81 2.43
N ASN A 25 1.54 10.72 1.34
CA ASN A 25 0.11 10.41 1.38
C ASN A 25 -0.16 8.91 1.57
N SER A 26 0.58 8.07 0.84
CA SER A 26 0.45 6.62 0.89
C SER A 26 0.94 6.07 2.23
N PHE A 27 1.99 6.64 2.79
CA PHE A 27 2.66 6.16 4.01
C PHE A 27 2.44 7.11 5.20
N SER A 28 1.19 7.50 5.42
CA SER A 28 0.83 8.54 6.39
C SER A 28 1.00 8.14 7.87
N ASN A 29 1.01 6.85 8.17
CA ASN A 29 1.19 6.32 9.51
C ASN A 29 1.97 5.00 9.48
N ARG A 30 2.55 4.64 10.63
CA ARG A 30 3.39 3.45 10.76
C ARG A 30 2.67 2.15 10.39
N SER A 31 1.43 1.99 10.85
CA SER A 31 0.61 0.80 10.54
C SER A 31 0.42 0.62 9.02
N LYS A 32 0.20 1.72 8.28
CA LYS A 32 0.06 1.70 6.82
C LYS A 32 1.37 1.40 6.11
N VAL A 33 2.50 1.86 6.65
CA VAL A 33 3.84 1.48 6.16
C VAL A 33 4.05 -0.01 6.33
N GLU A 34 3.79 -0.53 7.53
CA GLU A 34 3.93 -1.95 7.84
C GLU A 34 2.98 -2.80 7.01
N SER A 35 1.73 -2.38 6.80
CA SER A 35 0.75 -3.13 6.00
C SER A 35 1.10 -3.18 4.51
N LEU A 36 1.71 -2.11 3.97
CA LEU A 36 2.04 -2.02 2.55
C LEU A 36 3.42 -2.62 2.23
N LEU A 37 4.44 -2.32 3.05
CA LEU A 37 5.80 -2.82 2.85
C LEU A 37 6.05 -4.18 3.49
N GLY A 38 5.28 -4.58 4.51
CA GLY A 38 5.46 -5.85 5.22
C GLY A 38 5.40 -7.06 4.30
N PRO A 39 4.39 -7.18 3.41
CA PRO A 39 4.33 -8.24 2.41
C PRO A 39 5.57 -8.23 1.48
N GLU A 40 6.00 -7.06 1.02
CA GLU A 40 7.14 -6.92 0.10
C GLU A 40 8.48 -7.28 0.77
N HIS A 41 8.63 -6.96 2.06
CA HIS A 41 9.78 -7.40 2.88
C HIS A 41 9.74 -8.93 3.09
N SER A 42 8.59 -9.51 3.43
CA SER A 42 8.47 -10.96 3.61
C SER A 42 8.70 -11.76 2.33
N ALA A 43 8.41 -11.15 1.18
CA ALA A 43 8.68 -11.71 -0.15
C ALA A 43 10.16 -11.54 -0.59
N GLY A 44 10.99 -10.88 0.22
CA GLY A 44 12.41 -10.63 -0.10
C GLY A 44 12.64 -9.56 -1.18
N ASN A 45 11.63 -8.75 -1.53
CA ASN A 45 11.81 -7.67 -2.51
C ASN A 45 12.50 -6.45 -1.89
N ILE A 46 12.36 -6.25 -0.59
CA ILE A 46 13.01 -5.16 0.16
C ILE A 46 13.95 -5.77 1.20
N SER A 47 15.16 -5.22 1.34
CA SER A 47 16.09 -5.65 2.38
C SER A 47 15.55 -5.35 3.79
N ARG A 48 16.01 -6.07 4.81
CA ARG A 48 15.60 -5.81 6.19
C ARG A 48 15.95 -4.38 6.62
N HIS A 49 17.14 -3.91 6.25
CA HIS A 49 17.61 -2.57 6.56
C HIS A 49 16.71 -1.49 5.93
N ASP A 50 16.38 -1.62 4.64
CA ASP A 50 15.51 -0.67 3.93
C ASP A 50 14.09 -0.64 4.50
N TYR A 51 13.56 -1.79 4.91
CA TYR A 51 12.26 -1.90 5.57
C TYR A 51 12.24 -1.16 6.92
N ASP A 52 13.24 -1.41 7.77
CA ASP A 52 13.35 -0.75 9.07
C ASP A 52 13.61 0.76 8.90
N ALA A 53 14.41 1.16 7.92
CA ALA A 53 14.62 2.57 7.57
C ALA A 53 13.31 3.24 7.13
N ALA A 54 12.53 2.58 6.26
CA ALA A 54 11.25 3.11 5.78
C ALA A 54 10.21 3.28 6.90
N ILE A 55 10.13 2.32 7.83
CA ILE A 55 9.24 2.40 9.01
C ILE A 55 9.56 3.62 9.88
N ASN A 56 10.85 3.87 10.11
CA ASN A 56 11.28 4.98 10.96
C ASN A 56 11.16 6.33 10.24
N PHE A 57 11.34 6.35 8.92
CA PHE A 57 11.38 7.59 8.15
C PHE A 57 9.99 8.05 7.69
N LEU A 58 9.19 7.22 7.02
CA LEU A 58 8.01 7.65 6.24
C LEU A 58 6.87 8.30 7.05
N PRO A 59 6.52 7.85 8.28
CA PRO A 59 5.56 8.57 9.12
C PRO A 59 6.18 9.78 9.85
N GLY A 60 7.40 10.16 9.48
CA GLY A 60 8.24 11.12 10.20
C GLY A 60 7.74 12.56 10.21
N PHE A 61 8.35 13.35 11.09
CA PHE A 61 8.00 14.76 11.34
C PHE A 61 8.36 15.70 10.18
N HIS A 62 9.16 15.26 9.22
CA HIS A 62 9.61 16.08 8.09
C HIS A 62 8.46 16.60 7.22
N ARG A 63 7.31 15.94 7.21
CA ARG A 63 6.08 16.42 6.53
C ARG A 63 5.50 17.69 7.14
N PHE A 64 5.83 17.99 8.40
CA PHE A 64 5.33 19.15 9.14
C PHE A 64 6.32 20.30 9.21
N TYR A 65 7.51 20.20 8.58
CA TYR A 65 8.51 21.27 8.63
C TYR A 65 7.97 22.62 8.16
N ALA A 66 7.26 22.66 7.02
CA ALA A 66 6.65 23.90 6.56
C ALA A 66 5.68 24.49 7.60
N LEU A 67 4.82 23.66 8.20
CA LEU A 67 3.86 24.11 9.20
C LEU A 67 4.54 24.63 10.47
N PHE A 68 5.51 23.88 11.01
CA PHE A 68 6.23 24.29 12.23
C PHE A 68 7.09 25.53 12.01
N LEU A 69 7.83 25.62 10.89
CA LEU A 69 8.63 26.80 10.57
C LEU A 69 7.73 28.02 10.35
N SER A 70 6.60 27.87 9.65
CA SER A 70 5.66 28.98 9.47
C SER A 70 5.05 29.44 10.79
N SER A 71 4.64 28.51 11.66
CA SER A 71 4.11 28.86 12.98
C SER A 71 5.16 29.59 13.82
N ALA A 72 6.37 29.04 13.93
CA ALA A 72 7.46 29.65 14.70
C ALA A 72 7.84 31.03 14.16
N ALA A 73 7.90 31.18 12.83
CA ALA A 73 8.23 32.44 12.20
C ALA A 73 7.13 33.50 12.42
N MET A 74 5.85 33.13 12.36
CA MET A 74 4.74 34.01 12.69
C MET A 74 4.74 34.45 14.16
N SER A 75 5.03 33.52 15.08
CA SER A 75 5.22 33.84 16.50
C SER A 75 6.39 34.81 16.70
N ALA A 76 7.50 34.61 16.00
CA ALA A 76 8.65 35.52 16.05
C ALA A 76 8.28 36.93 15.54
N VAL A 77 7.52 37.04 14.45
CA VAL A 77 7.02 38.33 13.96
C VAL A 77 6.15 39.02 15.00
N TYR A 78 5.28 38.27 15.69
CA TYR A 78 4.41 38.83 16.72
C TYR A 78 5.20 39.40 17.91
N ILE A 79 6.21 38.66 18.39
CA ILE A 79 7.04 39.06 19.53
C ILE A 79 7.96 40.24 19.17
N LEU A 80 8.53 40.23 17.97
CA LEU A 80 9.48 41.26 17.52
C LEU A 80 8.81 42.51 16.91
N LYS A 81 7.49 42.49 16.75
CA LYS A 81 6.74 43.63 16.22
C LYS A 81 6.87 44.83 17.16
N LYS A 82 7.39 45.94 16.64
CA LYS A 82 7.35 47.22 17.35
C LYS A 82 5.93 47.80 17.33
N PRO A 83 5.45 48.43 18.42
CA PRO A 83 4.11 49.02 18.48
C PRO A 83 3.91 50.14 17.46
N SER A 84 4.99 50.79 17.01
CA SER A 84 4.95 51.84 15.98
C SER A 84 4.76 51.34 14.55
N TRP A 85 4.75 50.03 14.31
CA TRP A 85 4.55 49.50 12.96
C TRP A 85 3.11 49.69 12.48
N SER A 86 2.96 50.32 11.31
CA SER A 86 1.69 50.33 10.59
C SER A 86 1.17 48.91 10.36
N ARG A 87 -0.16 48.75 10.37
CA ARG A 87 -0.84 47.48 10.10
C ARG A 87 -0.42 46.90 8.75
N LEU A 88 -0.28 47.74 7.73
CA LEU A 88 0.12 47.32 6.38
C LEU A 88 1.55 46.78 6.35
N ARG A 89 2.48 47.44 7.05
CA ARG A 89 3.87 46.97 7.19
C ARG A 89 3.93 45.63 7.92
N THR A 90 3.15 45.48 8.99
CA THR A 90 3.07 44.22 9.75
C THR A 90 2.56 43.09 8.87
N LEU A 91 1.48 43.33 8.11
CA LEU A 91 0.91 42.34 7.20
C LEU A 91 1.90 41.94 6.09
N GLY A 92 2.61 42.91 5.50
CA GLY A 92 3.62 42.65 4.48
C GLY A 92 4.80 41.81 5.00
N VAL A 93 5.31 42.14 6.18
CA VAL A 93 6.40 41.37 6.82
C VAL A 93 5.93 39.96 7.18
N ALA A 94 4.74 39.84 7.80
CA ALA A 94 4.17 38.55 8.15
C ALA A 94 3.92 37.67 6.91
N GLY A 95 3.36 38.24 5.84
CA GLY A 95 3.13 37.53 4.57
C GLY A 95 4.43 37.06 3.92
N GLY A 96 5.45 37.94 3.85
CA GLY A 96 6.76 37.59 3.28
C GLY A 96 7.46 36.48 4.06
N ILE A 97 7.46 36.57 5.40
CA ILE A 97 8.03 35.54 6.28
C ILE A 97 7.24 34.23 6.18
N GLY A 98 5.91 34.30 6.11
CA GLY A 98 5.05 33.14 5.91
C GLY A 98 5.42 32.37 4.63
N ILE A 99 5.46 33.04 3.47
CA ILE A 99 5.84 32.38 2.20
C ILE A 99 7.26 31.84 2.25
N GLY A 100 8.22 32.63 2.77
CA GLY A 100 9.62 32.20 2.89
C GLY A 100 9.78 30.95 3.75
N SER A 101 9.09 30.88 4.88
CA SER A 101 9.13 29.72 5.79
C SER A 101 8.54 28.45 5.15
N ILE A 102 7.49 28.58 4.32
CA ILE A 102 6.93 27.44 3.57
C ILE A 102 7.95 26.93 2.56
N ALA A 103 8.63 27.81 1.81
CA ALA A 103 9.63 27.42 0.83
C ALA A 103 10.82 26.69 1.50
N VAL A 104 11.35 27.25 2.60
CA VAL A 104 12.42 26.63 3.38
C VAL A 104 11.98 25.27 3.94
N GLY A 105 10.78 25.19 4.51
CA GLY A 105 10.23 23.95 5.06
C GLY A 105 10.12 22.84 4.00
N ASN A 106 9.57 23.16 2.82
CA ASN A 106 9.52 22.21 1.70
C ASN A 106 10.92 21.79 1.22
N GLY A 107 11.88 22.71 1.20
CA GLY A 107 13.28 22.41 0.87
C GLY A 107 13.90 21.41 1.86
N LEU A 108 13.65 21.59 3.17
CA LEU A 108 14.10 20.65 4.21
C LEU A 108 13.41 19.30 4.09
N THR A 109 12.11 19.27 3.79
CA THR A 109 11.36 18.04 3.52
C THR A 109 11.95 17.28 2.32
N LEU A 110 12.23 17.99 1.22
CA LEU A 110 12.83 17.38 0.03
C LEU A 110 14.22 16.83 0.33
N LYS A 111 15.04 17.59 1.08
CA LYS A 111 16.36 17.14 1.52
C LYS A 111 16.26 15.85 2.34
N SER A 112 15.34 15.76 3.31
CA SER A 112 15.21 14.54 4.12
C SER A 112 14.81 13.32 3.29
N HIS A 113 13.98 13.51 2.25
CA HIS A 113 13.65 12.42 1.32
C HIS A 113 14.83 12.02 0.44
N LEU A 114 15.65 12.98 0.00
CA LEU A 114 16.89 12.69 -0.73
C LEU A 114 17.87 11.89 0.13
N ASP A 115 18.04 12.28 1.39
CA ASP A 115 18.93 11.60 2.33
C ASP A 115 18.44 10.17 2.61
N PHE A 116 17.12 9.98 2.78
CA PHE A 116 16.51 8.65 2.91
C PHE A 116 16.72 7.77 1.67
N VAL A 117 16.48 8.30 0.46
CA VAL A 117 16.67 7.52 -0.77
C VAL A 117 18.14 7.11 -0.96
N ARG A 118 19.07 7.96 -0.53
CA ARG A 118 20.52 7.67 -0.57
C ARG A 118 20.97 6.69 0.50
N SER A 119 20.21 6.51 1.58
CA SER A 119 20.53 5.56 2.64
C SER A 119 19.99 4.16 2.38
N LEU A 120 19.32 3.92 1.25
CA LEU A 120 18.83 2.60 0.89
C LEU A 120 19.98 1.71 0.42
N ASP A 121 20.04 0.48 0.95
CA ASP A 121 21.03 -0.53 0.54
C ASP A 121 20.62 -1.15 -0.80
N ASN A 122 19.33 -1.45 -0.99
CA ASN A 122 18.80 -2.03 -2.22
C ASN A 122 17.73 -1.13 -2.85
N PRO A 123 18.13 -0.01 -3.49
CA PRO A 123 17.19 0.92 -4.13
C PRO A 123 16.38 0.26 -5.26
N GLY A 124 16.89 -0.79 -5.88
CA GLY A 124 16.20 -1.54 -6.93
C GLY A 124 15.16 -2.54 -6.43
N GLY A 125 15.38 -3.14 -5.26
CA GLY A 125 14.35 -3.88 -4.55
C GLY A 125 13.21 -2.98 -4.10
N PHE A 126 13.59 -1.84 -3.49
CA PHE A 126 12.63 -0.85 -3.02
C PHE A 126 11.78 -0.25 -4.16
N SER A 127 12.37 0.08 -5.31
CA SER A 127 11.62 0.60 -6.48
C SER A 127 10.55 -0.38 -6.96
N ARG A 128 10.91 -1.66 -7.12
CA ARG A 128 9.98 -2.72 -7.54
C ARG A 128 8.82 -2.90 -6.56
N ALA A 129 9.11 -2.82 -5.27
CA ALA A 129 8.08 -2.89 -4.24
C ALA A 129 7.12 -1.69 -4.30
N LEU A 130 7.64 -0.46 -4.48
CA LEU A 130 6.80 0.73 -4.66
C LEU A 130 5.90 0.61 -5.90
N ASP A 131 6.42 0.11 -7.02
CA ASP A 131 5.63 -0.10 -8.24
C ASP A 131 4.48 -1.10 -8.02
N ARG A 132 4.70 -2.18 -7.26
CA ARG A 132 3.66 -3.16 -6.90
C ARG A 132 2.59 -2.54 -6.02
N ILE A 133 3.00 -1.81 -4.98
CA ILE A 133 2.09 -1.10 -4.08
C ILE A 133 1.27 -0.05 -4.84
N GLN A 134 1.90 0.67 -5.76
CA GLN A 134 1.23 1.64 -6.61
C GLN A 134 0.16 0.97 -7.49
N LYS A 135 0.50 -0.14 -8.15
CA LYS A 135 -0.46 -0.94 -8.94
C LYS A 135 -1.60 -1.48 -8.09
N GLN A 136 -1.31 -1.96 -6.88
CA GLN A 136 -2.32 -2.52 -5.98
C GLN A 136 -3.27 -1.46 -5.40
N SER A 137 -2.75 -0.26 -5.09
CA SER A 137 -3.54 0.80 -4.46
C SER A 137 -4.50 1.50 -5.42
N ASN A 138 -4.34 1.35 -6.74
CA ASN A 138 -5.10 2.07 -7.77
C ASN A 138 -5.14 3.60 -7.56
N LEU A 139 -4.19 4.16 -6.80
CA LEU A 139 -4.12 5.58 -6.53
C LEU A 139 -3.48 6.30 -7.71
N ALA A 140 -4.17 7.31 -8.24
CA ALA A 140 -3.62 8.17 -9.27
C ALA A 140 -2.35 8.86 -8.77
N LEU A 141 -1.30 8.89 -9.61
CA LEU A 141 -0.05 9.55 -9.24
C LEU A 141 -0.24 11.06 -9.24
N PRO A 142 0.00 11.74 -8.11
CA PRO A 142 -0.07 13.18 -8.09
C PRO A 142 1.05 13.75 -8.95
N SER A 143 0.73 14.79 -9.73
CA SER A 143 1.74 15.64 -10.36
C SER A 143 2.56 16.32 -9.25
N SER A 144 3.78 15.84 -9.06
CA SER A 144 4.67 16.24 -7.98
C SER A 144 6.12 16.02 -8.43
N PRO A 145 7.09 16.75 -7.85
CA PRO A 145 8.49 16.45 -8.08
C PRO A 145 8.80 14.98 -7.80
N VAL A 146 9.46 14.34 -8.77
CA VAL A 146 9.97 12.97 -8.67
C VAL A 146 11.47 13.06 -8.45
N ILE A 147 11.95 12.48 -7.36
CA ILE A 147 13.37 12.26 -7.12
C ILE A 147 13.78 11.06 -7.98
N VAL A 148 14.69 11.29 -8.93
CA VAL A 148 15.24 10.22 -9.77
C VAL A 148 16.60 9.83 -9.19
N HIS A 149 16.69 8.63 -8.63
CA HIS A 149 17.94 8.09 -8.09
C HIS A 149 18.47 6.99 -9.00
N ARG A 150 19.63 7.20 -9.60
CA ARG A 150 20.31 6.21 -10.45
C ARG A 150 21.27 5.41 -9.59
N TYR A 151 21.17 4.09 -9.65
CA TYR A 151 22.04 3.17 -8.94
C TYR A 151 22.68 2.21 -9.93
N LYS A 152 23.90 1.77 -9.62
CA LYS A 152 24.55 0.71 -10.40
C LYS A 152 23.96 -0.60 -9.93
N ILE A 153 23.49 -1.41 -10.88
CA ILE A 153 23.17 -2.80 -10.60
C ILE A 153 24.54 -3.48 -10.62
N GLU A 154 25.27 -3.39 -9.51
CA GLU A 154 26.40 -4.29 -9.34
C GLU A 154 25.78 -5.67 -9.33
N GLU A 155 26.10 -6.43 -10.39
CA GLU A 155 25.63 -7.77 -10.63
C GLU A 155 25.94 -8.57 -9.36
N GLU A 156 24.92 -8.74 -8.51
CA GLU A 156 25.08 -9.36 -7.19
C GLU A 156 25.62 -10.76 -7.42
N LEU A 157 26.94 -10.90 -7.24
CA LEU A 157 27.70 -12.13 -7.11
C LEU A 157 27.25 -13.00 -5.92
N HIS A 158 26.13 -12.63 -5.27
CA HIS A 158 25.42 -13.37 -4.24
C HIS A 158 24.08 -13.91 -4.77
N GLY A 159 24.10 -14.52 -5.96
CA GLY A 159 23.47 -15.81 -6.28
C GLY A 159 22.09 -16.16 -5.71
N ASN A 160 21.20 -15.19 -5.47
CA ASN A 160 19.84 -15.46 -5.00
C ASN A 160 18.80 -14.43 -5.46
N THR A 161 19.09 -13.64 -6.49
CA THR A 161 18.04 -13.18 -7.40
C THR A 161 17.55 -14.39 -8.16
N VAL A 162 16.65 -15.14 -7.51
CA VAL A 162 15.75 -16.09 -8.15
C VAL A 162 14.92 -15.28 -9.14
N ASP A 163 15.47 -15.09 -10.34
CA ASP A 163 14.78 -14.69 -11.57
C ASP A 163 13.87 -15.84 -12.08
N HIS A 164 13.23 -16.54 -11.13
CA HIS A 164 12.17 -17.52 -11.36
C HIS A 164 10.94 -17.12 -10.57
N GLN A 165 10.49 -15.89 -10.82
CA GLN A 165 9.05 -15.67 -10.89
C GLN A 165 8.76 -14.85 -12.14
N GLU A 166 9.02 -15.48 -13.28
CA GLU A 166 8.03 -15.52 -14.35
C GLU A 166 6.72 -15.99 -13.69
N PHE A 167 6.02 -15.05 -13.07
CA PHE A 167 4.60 -15.17 -12.84
C PHE A 167 4.05 -15.36 -14.25
N VAL A 168 3.80 -16.61 -14.60
CA VAL A 168 2.78 -17.01 -15.55
C VAL A 168 1.52 -16.27 -15.08
N GLN A 169 1.36 -15.05 -15.57
CA GLN A 169 0.05 -14.47 -15.75
C GLN A 169 -0.70 -15.56 -16.54
N PRO A 170 -1.84 -16.08 -16.08
CA PRO A 170 -2.67 -16.87 -16.96
C PRO A 170 -2.96 -15.97 -18.15
N GLU A 171 -2.32 -16.29 -19.27
CA GLU A 171 -2.60 -15.72 -20.57
C GLU A 171 -4.08 -16.03 -20.80
N ILE A 172 -4.90 -15.01 -20.63
CA ILE A 172 -6.29 -15.06 -21.07
C ILE A 172 -6.17 -15.00 -22.57
N THR A 173 -6.02 -16.18 -23.19
CA THR A 173 -6.15 -16.38 -24.62
C THR A 173 -7.45 -15.72 -25.03
N ALA A 174 -7.34 -14.57 -25.69
CA ALA A 174 -8.46 -13.91 -26.30
C ALA A 174 -8.96 -14.82 -27.42
N GLU A 175 -10.10 -15.47 -27.20
CA GLU A 175 -10.82 -16.11 -28.27
C GLU A 175 -11.31 -15.06 -29.29
N PRO A 176 -11.31 -15.41 -30.58
CA PRO A 176 -11.63 -14.47 -31.66
C PRO A 176 -13.09 -14.04 -31.62
N VAL A 177 -13.26 -12.72 -31.75
CA VAL A 177 -14.50 -12.00 -32.04
C VAL A 177 -15.31 -12.72 -33.13
N THR A 178 -16.43 -13.32 -32.74
CA THR A 178 -17.50 -13.69 -33.66
C THR A 178 -18.66 -12.71 -33.52
N GLN A 179 -18.76 -11.88 -34.56
CA GLN A 179 -19.96 -11.40 -35.23
C GLN A 179 -21.18 -10.96 -34.39
N SER A 180 -21.40 -9.66 -34.48
CA SER A 180 -22.70 -8.98 -34.48
C SER A 180 -23.87 -9.83 -34.96
N THR A 181 -24.96 -9.83 -34.18
CA THR A 181 -26.31 -9.91 -34.76
C THR A 181 -27.23 -8.92 -34.02
N ILE A 182 -28.08 -8.32 -34.84
CA ILE A 182 -28.92 -7.14 -34.67
C ILE A 182 -30.23 -7.47 -33.92
N GLN A 183 -30.63 -6.57 -33.01
CA GLN A 183 -31.99 -6.15 -32.56
C GLN A 183 -33.01 -7.22 -32.11
N THR A 184 -33.80 -6.99 -31.06
CA THR A 184 -35.11 -6.27 -31.16
C THR A 184 -35.61 -5.88 -29.75
N PRO A 185 -36.39 -4.77 -29.60
CA PRO A 185 -36.73 -4.17 -28.31
C PRO A 185 -38.14 -4.53 -27.83
N SER A 186 -38.35 -4.55 -26.51
CA SER A 186 -39.59 -4.34 -25.73
C SER A 186 -39.27 -4.78 -24.29
N ALA A 187 -39.68 -4.17 -23.19
CA ALA A 187 -40.73 -3.21 -22.94
C ALA A 187 -40.33 -2.27 -21.78
N SER A 188 -40.99 -1.12 -21.77
CA SER A 188 -40.98 -0.08 -20.75
C SER A 188 -41.44 -0.55 -19.38
N SER A 189 -40.68 -0.20 -18.33
CA SER A 189 -41.27 0.24 -17.05
C SER A 189 -40.25 0.98 -16.17
N GLU A 190 -40.61 2.23 -15.90
CA GLU A 190 -40.41 3.00 -14.66
C GLU A 190 -39.02 3.50 -14.26
N THR A 191 -38.89 4.81 -14.47
CA THR A 191 -37.99 5.77 -13.85
C THR A 191 -38.07 5.77 -12.32
N ARG A 192 -37.27 4.94 -11.67
CA ARG A 192 -36.66 5.30 -10.38
C ARG A 192 -35.15 5.43 -10.59
N PRO A 193 -34.50 6.50 -10.08
CA PRO A 193 -33.05 6.59 -10.14
C PRO A 193 -32.50 5.37 -9.40
N LYS A 194 -31.86 4.45 -10.15
CA LYS A 194 -31.27 3.23 -9.59
C LYS A 194 -30.29 3.68 -8.52
N SER A 195 -30.61 3.31 -7.27
CA SER A 195 -29.71 3.50 -6.14
C SER A 195 -28.33 2.97 -6.53
N GLN A 196 -27.26 3.66 -6.13
CA GLN A 196 -25.89 3.15 -6.35
C GLN A 196 -25.76 1.69 -5.89
N TRP A 197 -26.49 1.31 -4.84
CA TRP A 197 -26.54 -0.07 -4.36
C TRP A 197 -27.16 -1.05 -5.36
N ASP A 198 -28.17 -0.65 -6.12
CA ASP A 198 -28.74 -1.51 -7.17
C ASP A 198 -27.82 -1.61 -8.38
N GLN A 199 -27.04 -0.57 -8.67
CA GLN A 199 -26.01 -0.64 -9.70
C GLN A 199 -24.86 -1.57 -9.28
N ILE A 200 -24.44 -1.53 -8.01
CA ILE A 200 -23.43 -2.46 -7.46
C ILE A 200 -23.96 -3.89 -7.46
N ARG A 201 -25.23 -4.11 -7.05
CA ARG A 201 -25.85 -5.45 -7.07
C ARG A 201 -25.98 -6.01 -8.49
N ALA A 202 -26.43 -5.21 -9.45
CA ALA A 202 -26.52 -5.63 -10.84
C ALA A 202 -25.13 -5.92 -11.45
N ALA A 203 -24.13 -5.11 -11.14
CA ALA A 203 -22.75 -5.31 -11.60
C ALA A 203 -22.10 -6.56 -10.98
N ASN A 204 -22.37 -6.85 -9.70
CA ASN A 204 -21.87 -8.06 -9.04
C ASN A 204 -22.59 -9.33 -9.52
N ALA A 205 -23.91 -9.26 -9.75
CA ALA A 205 -24.67 -10.39 -10.29
C ALA A 205 -24.27 -10.74 -11.73
N ALA A 206 -23.87 -9.75 -12.55
CA ALA A 206 -23.36 -9.99 -13.89
C ALA A 206 -21.92 -10.55 -13.90
N LYS A 207 -21.17 -10.40 -12.80
CA LYS A 207 -19.76 -10.85 -12.65
C LYS A 207 -19.62 -12.16 -11.88
N THR A 208 -20.68 -12.92 -11.64
CA THR A 208 -20.60 -14.25 -11.02
C THR A 208 -20.07 -15.30 -12.01
N THR A 209 -18.85 -15.09 -12.52
CA THR A 209 -17.96 -16.18 -12.88
C THR A 209 -17.31 -16.60 -11.57
N SER A 210 -17.53 -17.86 -11.15
CA SER A 210 -17.05 -18.49 -9.90
C SER A 210 -15.91 -17.72 -9.20
N SER A 211 -16.22 -17.01 -8.11
CA SER A 211 -15.23 -16.27 -7.32
C SER A 211 -14.07 -17.21 -6.95
N SER A 212 -12.83 -16.70 -6.97
CA SER A 212 -11.64 -17.44 -6.53
C SER A 212 -11.83 -18.07 -5.13
N TRP A 213 -12.63 -17.42 -4.27
CA TRP A 213 -13.01 -17.95 -2.96
C TRP A 213 -13.97 -19.16 -3.01
N ASP A 214 -14.77 -19.26 -4.05
CA ASP A 214 -15.67 -20.39 -4.29
C ASP A 214 -14.92 -21.59 -4.86
N ALA A 215 -13.93 -21.34 -5.74
CA ALA A 215 -13.01 -22.37 -6.20
C ALA A 215 -12.19 -22.98 -5.05
N LEU A 216 -11.79 -22.16 -4.07
CA LEU A 216 -11.09 -22.64 -2.88
C LEU A 216 -12.00 -23.51 -2.00
N ARG A 217 -13.26 -23.11 -1.77
CA ARG A 217 -14.24 -23.95 -1.04
C ARG A 217 -14.50 -25.28 -1.74
N GLN A 218 -14.76 -25.26 -3.04
CA GLN A 218 -14.96 -26.49 -3.81
C GLN A 218 -13.75 -27.43 -3.79
N ARG A 219 -12.53 -26.87 -3.74
CA ARG A 219 -11.30 -27.66 -3.62
C ARG A 219 -11.19 -28.38 -2.28
N HIS A 220 -11.69 -27.77 -1.20
CA HIS A 220 -11.70 -28.39 0.13
C HIS A 220 -12.89 -29.33 0.37
N GLU A 221 -13.97 -29.21 -0.38
CA GLU A 221 -15.14 -30.09 -0.26
C GLU A 221 -14.99 -31.40 -1.04
N LYS A 222 -14.29 -31.41 -2.18
CA LYS A 222 -14.10 -32.61 -3.03
C LYS A 222 -13.38 -33.81 -2.38
N PRO A 223 -12.35 -33.67 -1.51
CA PRO A 223 -11.68 -34.85 -0.95
C PRO A 223 -12.49 -35.57 0.15
N ARG A 224 -13.60 -35.01 0.65
CA ARG A 224 -14.33 -35.60 1.80
C ARG A 224 -15.47 -36.56 1.41
N VAL A 225 -15.98 -36.51 0.17
CA VAL A 225 -17.18 -37.28 -0.20
C VAL A 225 -16.87 -38.66 -0.80
N GLN A 226 -15.63 -38.95 -1.22
CA GLN A 226 -15.30 -40.25 -1.83
C GLN A 226 -14.87 -41.37 -0.86
N ASN A 227 -14.73 -41.10 0.44
CA ASN A 227 -14.32 -42.12 1.43
C ASN A 227 -15.44 -42.58 2.38
N SER A 228 -16.69 -42.54 1.94
CA SER A 228 -17.82 -43.13 2.69
C SER A 228 -18.08 -44.56 2.20
N GLY A 229 -17.15 -45.47 2.50
CA GLY A 229 -17.25 -46.83 1.96
C GLY A 229 -16.34 -47.86 2.62
N THR A 230 -16.02 -47.78 3.91
CA THR A 230 -15.63 -48.98 4.68
C THR A 230 -15.87 -48.79 6.16
N CYS A 231 -16.85 -49.53 6.66
CA CYS A 231 -17.18 -49.70 8.07
C CYS A 231 -16.21 -50.70 8.71
N THR A 232 -15.23 -50.20 9.46
CA THR A 232 -14.57 -50.94 10.54
C THR A 232 -13.94 -49.94 11.49
N GLY A 233 -14.39 -49.94 12.74
CA GLY A 233 -14.10 -48.89 13.71
C GLY A 233 -12.67 -48.88 14.22
N GLN A 234 -12.26 -47.71 14.74
CA GLN A 234 -11.47 -47.65 15.96
C GLN A 234 -11.52 -46.23 16.55
N ALA A 235 -11.71 -46.19 17.86
CA ALA A 235 -11.88 -45.03 18.72
C ALA A 235 -10.68 -44.07 18.69
N THR A 236 -10.86 -42.86 18.15
CA THR A 236 -10.00 -41.69 18.41
C THR A 236 -10.73 -40.34 18.24
N ASN A 237 -12.06 -40.31 18.07
CA ASN A 237 -12.78 -39.10 17.65
C ASN A 237 -13.41 -38.28 18.78
N ASP A 238 -13.39 -38.75 20.04
CA ASP A 238 -14.04 -38.03 21.15
C ASP A 238 -13.21 -36.82 21.62
N GLN A 239 -11.88 -36.86 21.52
CA GLN A 239 -11.02 -35.73 21.93
C GLN A 239 -11.18 -34.50 21.03
N GLN A 240 -11.48 -34.68 19.73
CA GLN A 240 -11.59 -33.56 18.79
C GLN A 240 -12.93 -32.80 18.91
N VAL A 241 -13.97 -33.46 19.45
CA VAL A 241 -15.27 -32.82 19.69
C VAL A 241 -15.21 -31.94 20.93
N ASP A 242 -14.51 -32.39 21.97
CA ASP A 242 -14.31 -31.63 23.21
C ASP A 242 -13.48 -30.36 22.99
N ASP A 243 -12.41 -30.43 22.18
CA ASP A 243 -11.59 -29.26 21.84
C ASP A 243 -12.40 -28.18 21.10
N ARG A 244 -13.29 -28.59 20.20
CA ARG A 244 -14.13 -27.66 19.43
C ARG A 244 -15.18 -26.98 20.31
N ALA A 245 -15.78 -27.71 21.25
CA ALA A 245 -16.75 -27.15 22.20
C ALA A 245 -16.07 -26.14 23.14
N ALA A 246 -14.84 -26.42 23.58
CA ALA A 246 -14.06 -25.51 24.41
C ALA A 246 -13.65 -24.22 23.67
N GLU A 247 -13.25 -24.33 22.40
CA GLU A 247 -12.94 -23.16 21.57
C GLU A 247 -14.18 -22.29 21.30
N GLN A 248 -15.34 -22.91 21.05
CA GLN A 248 -16.60 -22.20 20.85
C GLN A 248 -17.01 -21.40 22.10
N ALA A 249 -16.94 -22.03 23.28
CA ALA A 249 -17.26 -21.37 24.55
C ALA A 249 -16.32 -20.19 24.84
N LYS A 250 -15.05 -20.29 24.47
CA LYS A 250 -14.07 -19.21 24.62
C LYS A 250 -14.38 -18.02 23.72
N PHE A 251 -14.85 -18.29 22.50
CA PHE A 251 -15.26 -17.24 21.56
C PHE A 251 -16.51 -16.50 22.05
N ASP A 252 -17.52 -17.25 22.51
CA ASP A 252 -18.76 -16.67 23.05
C ASP A 252 -18.49 -15.80 24.30
N ALA A 253 -17.58 -16.24 25.18
CA ALA A 253 -17.17 -15.46 26.35
C ALA A 253 -16.48 -14.13 25.98
N LEU A 254 -15.76 -14.09 24.85
CA LEU A 254 -15.10 -12.88 24.36
C LEU A 254 -16.12 -11.88 23.80
N LEU A 255 -17.13 -12.37 23.07
CA LEU A 255 -18.23 -11.57 22.56
C LEU A 255 -19.10 -10.97 23.68
N GLU A 256 -19.41 -11.74 24.72
CA GLU A 256 -20.15 -11.21 25.87
C GLU A 256 -19.36 -10.12 26.60
N LYS A 257 -18.04 -10.29 26.72
CA LYS A 257 -17.17 -9.27 27.32
C LYS A 257 -17.21 -7.96 26.53
N GLU A 258 -17.21 -8.01 25.20
CA GLU A 258 -17.31 -6.82 24.35
C GLU A 258 -18.70 -6.16 24.42
N ARG A 259 -19.77 -6.97 24.53
CA ARG A 259 -21.15 -6.47 24.70
C ARG A 259 -21.36 -5.78 26.04
N ASN A 260 -20.69 -6.24 27.10
CA ASN A 260 -20.76 -5.61 28.42
C ASN A 260 -19.99 -4.28 28.46
N LEU A 261 -18.84 -4.17 27.76
CA LEU A 261 -18.08 -2.92 27.69
C LEU A 261 -18.87 -1.81 26.97
N SER A 262 -19.52 -2.14 25.85
CA SER A 262 -20.34 -1.16 25.12
C SER A 262 -21.58 -0.69 25.90
N SER A 263 -22.12 -1.54 26.79
CA SER A 263 -23.24 -1.18 27.66
C SER A 263 -22.82 -0.31 28.85
N GLN A 264 -21.55 -0.38 29.27
CA GLN A 264 -21.02 0.38 30.39
C GLN A 264 -20.62 1.81 29.97
N ASP A 265 -20.11 1.98 28.75
CA ASP A 265 -19.74 3.27 28.15
C ASP A 265 -20.95 4.21 27.90
N LEU A 266 -22.19 3.68 27.95
CA LEU A 266 -23.43 4.43 27.76
C LEU A 266 -24.06 4.95 29.06
N ARG A 267 -23.45 4.66 30.23
CA ARG A 267 -23.97 5.05 31.56
C ARG A 267 -23.11 6.07 32.30
N GLU A 268 -22.00 6.51 31.73
CA GLU A 268 -21.20 7.67 32.19
C GLU A 268 -21.45 8.88 31.30
#